data_AF-A0A7X5D0N1-F1
#
_entry.id   AF-A0A7X5D0N1-F1
#
_cell.length_a   1.000
_cell.length_b   1.000
_cell.length_c   1.000
_cell.angle_alpha   90.00
_cell.angle_beta   90.00
_cell.angle_gamma   90.00
#
_symmetry.space_group_name_H-M   'P 1'
#
loop_
_entity.id
_entity.type
_entity.pdbx_description
1 polymer ?
#
loop_
_entity_poly.entity_id
_entity_poly.type
_entity_poly.pdbx_seq_one_letter_code
_entity_poly.pdbx_strand_id
1 'polypeptide(L)'
;MGLIILSPLFLFVPLLIKISMPGPVFFRQERAGKGGKPFMILKFRSMKPDRQAEENHEFAKDAQRLTPFGALMRRTKLDELPQLLNVIKGDMSLVGPRPAVTEQAERYTSRQKKRLRMRPGMTGLAQVNGNAALSWEERIEYDLKYIETFSLALDMKILLKTALVVLCGEEAFQSRAGHSYSGRF
;
A
#
# COMPACT_ATOMS: atom_id res chain seq x y z
N MET A 1 9.86 -8.32 -18.70
CA MET A 1 8.64 -9.13 -18.88
C MET A 1 7.43 -8.55 -18.13
N GLY A 2 7.44 -8.45 -16.79
CA GLY A 2 6.28 -7.96 -16.02
C GLY A 2 5.75 -6.57 -16.43
N LEU A 3 6.63 -5.58 -16.63
CA LEU A 3 6.23 -4.25 -17.10
C LEU A 3 5.63 -4.24 -18.51
N ILE A 4 6.05 -5.15 -19.39
CA ILE A 4 5.52 -5.26 -20.76
C ILE A 4 4.09 -5.79 -20.71
N ILE A 5 3.84 -6.81 -19.89
CA ILE A 5 2.50 -7.37 -19.67
C ILE A 5 1.57 -6.31 -19.07
N LEU A 6 2.08 -5.48 -18.16
CA LEU A 6 1.32 -4.40 -17.53
C LEU A 6 1.21 -3.14 -18.40
N SER A 7 1.94 -3.05 -19.52
CA SER A 7 2.00 -1.82 -20.34
C SER A 7 0.65 -1.33 -20.86
N PRO A 8 -0.34 -2.19 -21.21
CA PRO A 8 -1.67 -1.69 -21.57
C PRO A 8 -2.35 -0.96 -20.39
N LEU A 9 -2.18 -1.44 -19.17
CA LEU A 9 -2.73 -0.78 -17.98
C LEU A 9 -2.07 0.58 -17.75
N PHE A 10 -0.76 0.69 -17.98
CA PHE A 10 -0.05 1.97 -17.90
C PHE A 10 -0.47 2.96 -18.99
N LEU A 11 -1.14 2.53 -20.06
CA LEU A 11 -1.72 3.41 -21.09
C LEU A 11 -3.16 3.80 -20.78
N PHE A 12 -4.03 2.83 -20.49
CA PHE A 12 -5.47 3.07 -20.33
C PHE A 12 -5.86 3.66 -18.97
N VAL A 13 -5.20 3.26 -17.88
CA VAL A 13 -5.54 3.75 -16.54
C VAL A 13 -5.34 5.27 -16.41
N PRO A 14 -4.24 5.88 -16.88
CA PRO A 14 -4.11 7.34 -16.92
C PRO A 14 -5.23 8.07 -17.63
N LEU A 15 -5.71 7.54 -18.76
CA LEU A 15 -6.80 8.13 -19.52
C LEU A 15 -8.11 8.11 -18.72
N LEU A 16 -8.44 6.96 -18.12
CA LEU A 16 -9.62 6.83 -17.27
C LEU A 16 -9.56 7.71 -16.02
N ILE A 17 -8.37 7.90 -15.43
CA ILE A 17 -8.16 8.85 -14.34
C ILE A 17 -8.46 10.28 -14.81
N LYS A 18 -7.94 10.69 -15.97
CA LYS A 18 -8.18 12.04 -16.51
C LYS A 18 -9.67 12.34 -16.76
N ILE A 19 -10.44 11.33 -17.18
CA ILE A 19 -11.88 11.45 -17.42
C ILE A 19 -12.66 11.46 -16.10
N SER A 20 -12.37 10.52 -15.19
CA SER A 20 -13.16 10.33 -13.97
C SER A 20 -12.81 11.30 -12.83
N MET A 21 -11.57 11.76 -12.75
CA MET A 21 -11.07 12.67 -11.74
C MET A 21 -10.00 13.61 -12.33
N PRO A 22 -10.41 14.69 -13.04
CA PRO A 22 -9.50 15.61 -13.68
C PRO A 22 -8.42 16.12 -12.73
N GLY A 23 -7.15 15.99 -13.13
CA GLY A 23 -5.99 16.34 -12.30
C GLY A 23 -4.71 15.59 -12.68
N PRO A 24 -3.69 15.60 -11.81
CA PRO A 24 -2.46 14.81 -11.98
C PRO A 24 -2.76 13.31 -11.96
N VAL A 25 -2.25 12.56 -12.94
CA VAL A 25 -2.45 11.09 -13.03
C VAL A 25 -1.80 10.36 -11.85
N PHE A 26 -0.63 10.84 -11.44
CA PHE A 26 0.13 10.23 -10.37
C PHE A 26 -0.09 10.98 -9.06
N PHE A 27 -0.20 10.19 -7.99
CA PHE A 27 -0.07 10.65 -6.63
C PHE A 27 1.34 10.30 -6.12
N ARG A 28 1.97 11.22 -5.42
CA ARG A 28 3.30 11.07 -4.85
C ARG A 28 3.27 11.50 -3.39
N GLN A 29 3.91 10.74 -2.53
CA GLN A 29 4.02 11.10 -1.11
C GLN A 29 5.35 10.63 -0.54
N GLU A 30 5.94 11.42 0.35
CA GLU A 30 7.15 11.00 1.02
C GLU A 30 6.86 9.87 2.02
N ARG A 31 7.76 8.89 2.05
CA ARG A 31 7.70 7.72 2.91
C ARG A 31 9.08 7.40 3.47
N ALA A 32 9.10 6.83 4.68
CA ALA A 32 10.30 6.30 5.28
C ALA A 32 10.66 4.93 4.65
N GLY A 33 11.84 4.87 4.03
CA GLY A 33 12.44 3.66 3.47
C GLY A 33 13.39 2.95 4.44
N LYS A 34 14.26 2.10 3.89
CA LYS A 34 15.27 1.38 4.68
C LYS A 34 16.18 2.37 5.42
N GLY A 35 16.36 2.15 6.72
CA GLY A 35 17.13 3.02 7.62
C GLY A 35 16.46 4.37 7.89
N GLY A 36 15.18 4.52 7.55
CA GLY A 36 14.47 5.80 7.66
C GLY A 36 14.76 6.78 6.52
N LYS A 37 15.53 6.37 5.49
CA LYS A 37 15.81 7.23 4.34
C LYS A 37 14.52 7.58 3.60
N PRO A 38 14.19 8.86 3.40
CA PRO A 38 12.96 9.25 2.72
C PRO A 38 13.01 8.86 1.24
N PHE A 39 11.87 8.45 0.70
CA PHE A 39 11.67 8.23 -0.73
C PHE A 39 10.24 8.62 -1.15
N MET A 40 10.05 8.91 -2.43
CA MET A 40 8.74 9.24 -2.97
C MET A 40 8.03 7.98 -3.44
N ILE A 41 6.97 7.58 -2.71
CA ILE A 41 6.10 6.50 -3.17
C ILE A 41 5.27 6.98 -4.36
N LEU A 42 5.15 6.15 -5.39
CA LEU A 42 4.39 6.47 -6.59
C LEU A 42 3.12 5.63 -6.65
N LYS A 43 1.97 6.28 -6.85
CA LYS A 43 0.68 5.63 -7.05
C LYS A 43 -0.05 6.27 -8.22
N PHE A 44 -0.99 5.56 -8.81
CA PHE A 44 -2.03 6.22 -9.59
C PHE A 44 -2.97 6.96 -8.65
N ARG A 45 -3.48 8.09 -9.10
CA ARG A 45 -4.44 8.88 -8.35
C ARG A 45 -5.79 8.16 -8.35
N SER A 46 -6.26 7.80 -7.16
CA SER A 46 -7.56 7.15 -6.93
C SER A 46 -8.60 8.05 -6.25
N MET A 47 -8.26 9.30 -5.98
CA MET A 47 -9.13 10.30 -5.36
C MET A 47 -9.02 11.64 -6.10
N LYS A 48 -10.10 12.40 -6.11
CA LYS A 48 -10.13 13.77 -6.65
C LYS A 48 -9.02 14.60 -5.97
N PRO A 49 -8.24 15.39 -6.74
CA PRO A 49 -7.19 16.23 -6.17
C PRO A 49 -7.75 17.21 -5.15
N ASP A 50 -7.11 17.28 -4.00
CA ASP A 50 -7.35 18.31 -2.99
C ASP A 50 -6.00 18.58 -2.32
N ARG A 51 -5.41 19.72 -2.68
CA ARG A 51 -4.05 20.06 -2.25
C ARG A 51 -3.97 20.25 -0.74
N GLN A 52 -4.97 20.91 -0.15
CA GLN A 52 -5.01 21.16 1.28
C GLN A 52 -5.15 19.84 2.05
N ALA A 53 -6.08 18.98 1.63
CA ALA A 53 -6.27 17.69 2.28
C ALA A 53 -5.05 16.76 2.11
N GLU A 54 -4.36 16.80 0.97
CA GLU A 54 -3.14 16.02 0.72
C GLU A 54 -1.96 16.48 1.58
N GLU A 55 -1.70 17.80 1.63
CA GLU A 55 -0.61 18.40 2.41
C GLU A 55 -0.82 18.24 3.91
N ASN A 56 -2.06 18.42 4.40
CA ASN A 56 -2.40 18.31 5.83
C ASN A 56 -2.72 16.88 6.29
N HIS A 57 -2.69 15.90 5.39
CA HIS A 57 -3.06 14.51 5.68
C HIS A 57 -4.48 14.39 6.29
N GLU A 58 -5.44 15.15 5.77
CA GLU A 58 -6.84 15.21 6.26
C GLU A 58 -7.67 14.01 5.77
N PHE A 59 -7.44 12.84 6.37
CA PHE A 59 -8.14 11.59 6.00
C PHE A 59 -9.67 11.65 6.15
N ALA A 60 -10.21 12.59 6.93
CA ALA A 60 -11.65 12.78 7.09
C ALA A 60 -12.36 13.19 5.77
N LYS A 61 -11.63 13.81 4.84
CA LYS A 61 -12.16 14.24 3.54
C LYS A 61 -12.06 13.16 2.45
N ASP A 62 -11.38 12.05 2.73
CA ASP A 62 -11.10 11.00 1.74
C ASP A 62 -12.39 10.43 1.12
N ALA A 63 -13.42 10.19 1.93
CA ALA A 63 -14.69 9.65 1.46
C ALA A 63 -15.36 10.54 0.40
N GLN A 64 -15.29 11.86 0.57
CA GLN A 64 -15.88 12.84 -0.36
C GLN A 64 -15.09 12.95 -1.67
N ARG A 65 -13.81 12.55 -1.64
CA ARG A 65 -12.88 12.62 -2.78
C ARG A 65 -12.84 11.33 -3.59
N LEU A 66 -13.38 10.24 -3.06
CA LEU A 66 -13.38 8.94 -3.71
C LEU A 66 -14.41 8.90 -4.85
N THR A 67 -14.01 8.41 -6.03
CA THR A 67 -14.92 8.16 -7.17
C THR A 67 -15.21 6.67 -7.31
N PRO A 68 -16.26 6.24 -8.02
CA PRO A 68 -16.52 4.82 -8.26
C PRO A 68 -15.33 4.10 -8.92
N PHE A 69 -14.69 4.75 -9.90
CA PHE A 69 -13.47 4.23 -10.53
C PHE A 69 -12.29 4.20 -9.55
N GLY A 70 -12.13 5.24 -8.72
CA GLY A 70 -11.15 5.27 -7.64
C GLY A 70 -11.31 4.14 -6.63
N ALA A 71 -12.55 3.86 -6.21
CA ALA A 71 -12.91 2.77 -5.33
C ALA A 71 -12.56 1.41 -5.96
N LEU A 72 -12.89 1.21 -7.23
CA LEU A 72 -12.52 0.01 -7.98
C LEU A 72 -11.00 -0.19 -8.04
N MET A 73 -10.24 0.87 -8.34
CA MET A 73 -8.78 0.80 -8.39
C MET A 73 -8.19 0.40 -7.02
N ARG A 74 -8.69 0.98 -5.93
CA ARG A 74 -8.23 0.64 -4.57
C ARG A 74 -8.57 -0.79 -4.18
N ARG A 75 -9.77 -1.27 -4.54
CA ARG A 75 -10.20 -2.66 -4.29
C ARG A 75 -9.31 -3.66 -5.03
N THR A 76 -8.97 -3.36 -6.27
CA THR A 76 -8.13 -4.22 -7.13
C THR A 76 -6.63 -3.99 -6.96
N LYS A 77 -6.21 -3.05 -6.09
CA LYS A 77 -4.83 -2.58 -5.93
C LYS A 77 -4.20 -2.02 -7.20
N LEU A 78 -5.02 -1.69 -8.20
CA LEU A 78 -4.56 -1.13 -9.46
C LEU A 78 -3.84 0.21 -9.25
N ASP A 79 -4.27 0.98 -8.25
CA ASP A 79 -3.66 2.26 -7.92
C ASP A 79 -2.21 2.15 -7.39
N GLU A 80 -1.82 0.96 -6.91
CA GLU A 80 -0.49 0.70 -6.37
C GLU A 80 0.51 0.19 -7.42
N LEU A 81 0.07 -0.12 -8.66
CA LEU A 81 0.95 -0.60 -9.72
C LEU A 81 2.19 0.28 -10.00
N PRO A 82 2.12 1.63 -9.97
CA PRO A 82 3.30 2.45 -10.20
C PRO A 82 4.41 2.26 -9.17
N GLN A 83 4.14 1.67 -8.00
CA GLN A 83 5.16 1.33 -7.01
C GLN A 83 6.15 0.27 -7.53
N LEU A 84 5.83 -0.48 -8.59
CA LEU A 84 6.80 -1.35 -9.25
C LEU A 84 8.02 -0.57 -9.75
N LEU A 85 7.86 0.71 -10.11
CA LEU A 85 8.98 1.58 -10.47
C LEU A 85 9.85 1.88 -9.25
N ASN A 86 9.27 2.04 -8.05
CA ASN A 86 10.02 2.18 -6.80
C ASN A 86 10.78 0.88 -6.45
N VAL A 87 10.20 -0.30 -6.75
CA VAL A 87 10.87 -1.59 -6.56
C VAL A 87 12.08 -1.71 -7.48
N ILE A 88 11.92 -1.39 -8.76
CA ILE A 88 13.00 -1.44 -9.75
C ILE A 88 14.12 -0.45 -9.40
N LYS A 89 13.76 0.75 -8.93
CA LYS A 89 14.72 1.75 -8.47
C LYS A 89 15.46 1.34 -7.19
N GLY A 90 14.94 0.36 -6.44
CA GLY A 90 15.53 -0.14 -5.20
C GLY A 90 15.10 0.62 -3.94
N ASP A 91 14.11 1.52 -4.05
CA ASP A 91 13.50 2.22 -2.92
C ASP A 91 12.59 1.27 -2.11
N MET A 92 11.93 0.33 -2.79
CA MET A 92 11.00 -0.65 -2.22
C MET A 92 11.38 -2.10 -2.59
N SER A 93 10.73 -3.07 -1.96
CA SER A 93 10.69 -4.48 -2.35
C SER A 93 9.27 -4.92 -2.71
N LEU A 94 9.12 -6.10 -3.33
CA LEU A 94 7.78 -6.68 -3.54
C LEU A 94 7.13 -7.05 -2.20
N VAL A 95 7.90 -7.70 -1.31
CA VAL A 95 7.47 -8.09 0.03
C VAL A 95 8.28 -7.35 1.09
N GLY A 96 7.60 -6.84 2.11
CA GLY A 96 8.21 -6.09 3.20
C GLY A 96 7.18 -5.38 4.10
N PRO A 97 7.64 -4.72 5.17
CA PRO A 97 6.79 -3.86 6.00
C PRO A 97 6.13 -2.76 5.17
N ARG A 98 4.92 -2.32 5.53
CA ARG A 98 4.24 -1.25 4.79
C ARG A 98 5.02 0.08 4.90
N PRO A 99 5.22 0.83 3.81
CA PRO A 99 5.93 2.11 3.86
C PRO A 99 5.18 3.11 4.75
N ALA A 100 5.89 3.61 5.76
CA ALA A 100 5.35 4.55 6.73
C ALA A 100 5.47 5.99 6.26
N VAL A 101 4.53 6.85 6.64
CA VAL A 101 4.68 8.31 6.47
C VAL A 101 5.89 8.77 7.27
N THR A 102 6.69 9.70 6.75
CA THR A 102 7.93 10.16 7.41
C THR A 102 7.67 10.64 8.84
N GLU A 103 6.69 11.52 9.04
CA GLU A 103 6.29 12.02 10.37
C GLU A 103 5.91 10.92 11.35
N GLN A 104 5.26 9.86 10.86
CA GLN A 104 4.90 8.70 11.67
C GLN A 104 6.16 7.91 12.08
N ALA A 105 7.10 7.75 11.15
CA ALA A 105 8.34 7.02 11.39
C ALA A 105 9.27 7.74 12.38
N GLU A 106 9.24 9.08 12.40
CA GLU A 106 9.97 9.90 13.37
C GLU A 106 9.49 9.66 14.81
N ARG A 107 8.19 9.42 14.99
CA ARG A 107 7.55 9.16 16.28
C ARG A 107 7.67 7.71 16.76
N TYR A 108 8.38 6.84 16.03
CA TYR A 108 8.53 5.45 16.41
C TYR A 108 9.33 5.25 17.70
N THR A 109 8.82 4.34 18.53
CA THR A 109 9.61 3.77 19.62
C THR A 109 10.81 2.99 19.08
N SER A 110 11.83 2.76 19.90
CA SER A 110 13.00 1.96 19.53
C SER A 110 12.64 0.58 18.98
N ARG A 111 11.54 -0.01 19.47
CA ARG A 111 10.99 -1.28 18.97
C ARG A 111 10.34 -1.12 17.59
N GLN A 112 9.50 -0.11 17.39
CA GLN A 112 8.86 0.15 16.09
C GLN A 112 9.87 0.51 15.00
N LYS A 113 10.96 1.22 15.33
CA LYS A 113 12.05 1.55 14.40
C LYS A 113 12.71 0.32 13.77
N LYS A 114 12.59 -0.86 14.38
CA LYS A 114 13.06 -2.12 13.76
C LYS A 114 12.40 -2.37 12.41
N ARG A 115 11.19 -1.86 12.16
CA ARG A 115 10.49 -1.93 10.85
C ARG A 115 11.31 -1.33 9.70
N LEU A 116 12.14 -0.33 10.00
CA LEU A 116 12.98 0.35 9.03
C LEU A 116 14.27 -0.43 8.69
N ARG A 117 14.50 -1.62 9.28
CA ARG A 117 15.70 -2.42 8.99
C ARG A 117 15.68 -3.04 7.59
N MET A 118 14.49 -3.21 7.01
CA MET A 118 14.29 -3.76 5.66
C MET A 118 13.69 -2.70 4.74
N ARG A 119 13.77 -2.94 3.42
CA ARG A 119 13.04 -2.12 2.46
C ARG A 119 11.54 -2.30 2.70
N PRO A 120 10.73 -1.24 2.58
CA PRO A 120 9.29 -1.38 2.64
C PRO A 120 8.78 -2.15 1.41
N GLY A 121 7.71 -2.92 1.61
CA GLY A 121 7.10 -3.77 0.61
C GLY A 121 5.86 -3.18 -0.04
N MET A 122 5.60 -3.56 -1.29
CA MET A 122 4.28 -3.37 -1.91
C MET A 122 3.22 -4.21 -1.17
N THR A 123 3.54 -5.46 -0.85
CA THR A 123 2.78 -6.34 0.04
C THR A 123 3.64 -6.76 1.23
N GLY A 124 3.05 -7.44 2.21
CA GLY A 124 3.72 -7.83 3.43
C GLY A 124 2.87 -8.74 4.29
N LEU A 125 3.45 -9.20 5.40
CA LEU A 125 2.79 -10.15 6.29
C LEU A 125 1.52 -9.54 6.92
N ALA A 126 1.54 -8.27 7.31
CA ALA A 126 0.35 -7.59 7.81
C ALA A 126 -0.76 -7.50 6.74
N GLN A 127 -0.39 -7.20 5.50
CA GLN A 127 -1.32 -7.04 4.38
C GLN A 127 -2.08 -8.34 4.07
N VAL A 128 -1.44 -9.51 4.19
CA VAL A 128 -2.09 -10.80 3.89
C VAL A 128 -2.76 -11.47 5.09
N ASN A 129 -2.70 -10.89 6.29
CA ASN A 129 -3.34 -11.42 7.51
C ASN A 129 -4.38 -10.47 8.14
N GLY A 130 -4.84 -9.46 7.41
CA GLY A 130 -5.95 -8.61 7.85
C GLY A 130 -5.91 -7.19 7.29
N ASN A 131 -4.74 -6.71 6.85
CA ASN A 131 -4.56 -5.41 6.19
C ASN A 131 -5.22 -4.25 6.98
N ALA A 132 -6.33 -3.71 6.47
CA ALA A 132 -7.04 -2.58 7.05
C ALA A 132 -7.78 -2.94 8.36
N ALA A 133 -8.14 -4.21 8.55
CA ALA A 133 -8.84 -4.68 9.74
C ALA A 133 -7.94 -4.78 10.99
N LEU A 134 -6.63 -4.86 10.79
CA LEU A 134 -5.66 -4.91 11.89
C LEU A 134 -5.54 -3.55 12.58
N SER A 135 -5.49 -3.57 13.91
CA SER A 135 -5.05 -2.43 14.72
C SER A 135 -3.61 -2.01 14.38
N TRP A 136 -3.21 -0.82 14.84
CA TRP A 136 -1.87 -0.33 14.59
C TRP A 136 -0.82 -1.26 15.23
N GLU A 137 -1.06 -1.69 16.46
CA GLU A 137 -0.20 -2.55 17.26
C GLU A 137 -0.02 -3.91 16.58
N GLU A 138 -1.11 -4.53 16.11
CA GLU A 138 -1.05 -5.80 15.39
C GLU A 138 -0.25 -5.67 14.09
N ARG A 139 -0.40 -4.57 13.34
CA ARG A 139 0.40 -4.32 12.13
C ARG A 139 1.90 -4.25 12.47
N ILE A 140 2.25 -3.59 13.57
CA ILE A 140 3.64 -3.56 14.06
C ILE A 140 4.13 -4.98 14.35
N GLU A 141 3.35 -5.79 15.06
CA GLU A 141 3.74 -7.17 15.37
C GLU A 141 3.96 -8.03 14.12
N TYR A 142 3.06 -7.95 13.14
CA TYR A 142 3.24 -8.67 11.88
C TYR A 142 4.48 -8.20 11.11
N ASP A 143 4.73 -6.89 11.06
CA ASP A 143 5.91 -6.35 10.38
C ASP A 143 7.21 -6.76 11.09
N LEU A 144 7.24 -6.75 12.43
CA LEU A 144 8.40 -7.20 13.19
C LEU A 144 8.63 -8.71 13.05
N LYS A 145 7.55 -9.50 13.12
CA LYS A 145 7.60 -10.94 12.90
C LYS A 145 8.15 -11.27 11.51
N TYR A 146 7.70 -10.55 10.47
CA TYR A 146 8.25 -10.72 9.12
C TYR A 146 9.76 -10.48 9.09
N ILE A 147 10.24 -9.41 9.73
CA ILE A 147 11.67 -9.07 9.77
C ILE A 147 12.48 -10.13 10.52
N GLU A 148 11.94 -10.65 11.61
CA GLU A 148 12.62 -11.65 12.45
C GLU A 148 12.66 -13.04 11.80
N THR A 149 11.62 -13.41 11.05
CA THR A 149 11.51 -14.73 10.42
C THR A 149 11.70 -14.68 8.90
N PHE A 150 12.36 -13.64 8.40
CA PHE A 150 12.51 -13.42 6.96
C PHE A 150 13.13 -14.64 6.28
N SER A 151 12.51 -15.08 5.19
CA SER A 151 13.03 -16.11 4.31
C SER A 151 12.39 -15.97 2.93
N LEU A 152 13.08 -16.43 1.89
CA LEU A 152 12.54 -16.45 0.52
C LEU A 152 11.26 -17.30 0.42
N ALA A 153 11.17 -18.38 1.20
CA ALA A 153 9.97 -19.20 1.29
C ALA A 153 8.78 -18.42 1.87
N LEU A 154 9.03 -17.57 2.88
CA LEU A 154 8.00 -16.69 3.44
C LEU A 154 7.54 -15.63 2.42
N ASP A 155 8.47 -15.03 1.67
CA ASP A 155 8.14 -14.09 0.60
C ASP A 155 7.22 -14.75 -0.46
N MET A 156 7.58 -15.94 -0.93
CA MET A 156 6.75 -16.68 -1.88
C MET A 156 5.35 -16.97 -1.32
N LYS A 157 5.26 -17.36 -0.05
CA LYS A 157 3.97 -17.56 0.63
C LYS A 157 3.14 -16.28 0.70
N ILE A 158 3.76 -15.14 0.97
CA ILE A 158 3.09 -13.84 1.03
C ILE A 158 2.62 -13.43 -0.38
N LEU A 159 3.44 -13.61 -1.42
CA LEU A 159 3.07 -13.30 -2.80
C LEU A 159 1.89 -14.14 -3.28
N LEU A 160 1.88 -15.45 -3.01
CA LEU A 160 0.76 -16.33 -3.33
C LEU A 160 -0.51 -15.90 -2.60
N LYS A 161 -0.43 -15.63 -1.29
CA LYS A 161 -1.56 -15.10 -0.52
C LYS A 161 -2.05 -13.76 -1.06
N THR A 162 -1.14 -12.88 -1.49
CA THR A 162 -1.49 -11.58 -2.07
C THR A 162 -2.29 -11.77 -3.35
N ALA A 163 -1.88 -12.67 -4.24
CA ALA A 163 -2.63 -12.99 -5.45
C ALA A 163 -4.04 -13.51 -5.12
N LEU A 164 -4.16 -14.40 -4.13
CA LEU A 164 -5.47 -14.90 -3.67
C LEU A 164 -6.35 -13.78 -3.10
N VAL A 165 -5.80 -12.89 -2.28
CA VAL A 165 -6.53 -11.74 -1.72
C VAL A 165 -7.02 -10.79 -2.82
N VAL A 166 -6.20 -10.53 -3.85
CA VAL A 166 -6.59 -9.67 -4.97
C VAL A 166 -7.68 -10.31 -5.82
N LEU A 167 -7.65 -11.64 -6.01
CA LEU A 167 -8.62 -12.38 -6.84
C LEU A 167 -9.95 -12.65 -6.11
N CYS A 168 -9.91 -13.01 -4.83
CA CYS A 168 -11.09 -13.41 -4.05
C CYS A 168 -11.65 -12.29 -3.16
N GLY A 169 -10.96 -11.14 -3.06
CA GLY A 169 -11.32 -10.04 -2.18
C GLY A 169 -10.76 -10.19 -0.76
N GLU A 170 -10.62 -9.04 -0.06
CA GLU A 170 -10.07 -9.01 1.31
C GLU A 170 -11.00 -9.68 2.33
N GLU A 171 -12.32 -9.63 2.13
CA GLU A 171 -13.34 -10.16 3.05
C GLU A 171 -13.17 -11.65 3.33
N ALA A 172 -12.84 -12.44 2.29
CA ALA A 172 -12.61 -13.87 2.40
C ALA A 172 -11.42 -14.24 3.32
N PHE A 173 -10.50 -13.29 3.58
CA PHE A 173 -9.29 -13.50 4.35
C PHE A 173 -9.28 -12.75 5.69
N GLN A 174 -10.23 -11.85 5.93
CA GLN A 174 -10.38 -11.09 7.17
C GLN A 174 -11.10 -11.87 8.29
N SER A 175 -12.00 -12.81 7.95
CA SER A 175 -12.75 -13.60 8.95
C SER A 175 -11.87 -14.48 9.84
N ARG A 176 -10.63 -14.79 9.43
CA ARG A 176 -9.66 -15.59 10.20
C ARG A 176 -8.94 -14.81 11.30
N ALA A 177 -9.06 -13.48 11.32
CA ALA A 177 -8.40 -12.62 12.31
C ALA A 177 -9.30 -12.26 13.51
N GLY A 178 -10.51 -12.82 13.61
CA GLY A 178 -11.42 -12.59 14.75
C GLY A 178 -12.04 -11.19 14.82
N HIS A 179 -11.89 -10.36 13.77
CA HIS A 179 -12.40 -9.00 13.73
C HIS A 179 -13.69 -8.92 12.89
N SER A 180 -14.78 -8.48 13.51
CA SER A 180 -16.06 -8.20 12.83
C SER A 180 -15.97 -6.89 12.05
N TYR A 181 -16.35 -6.92 10.77
CA TYR A 181 -16.29 -5.79 9.86
C TYR A 181 -17.39 -4.77 10.19
N SER A 182 -17.03 -3.54 10.56
CA SER A 182 -17.94 -2.40 10.45
C SER A 182 -17.74 -1.77 9.08
N GLY A 183 -18.54 -2.20 8.11
CA GLY A 183 -18.52 -1.64 6.77
C GLY A 183 -18.89 -0.18 6.77
N ARG A 184 -17.90 0.68 6.59
CA ARG A 184 -18.09 2.04 6.08
C ARG A 184 -17.04 2.26 4.98
N PHE A 185 -17.45 1.93 3.76
CA PHE A 185 -16.91 2.54 2.56
C PHE A 185 -17.48 3.96 2.43
#